data_AF-B8HKI9-F1
#
_entry.id   AF-B8HKI9-F1
#
_cell.length_a   1.000
_cell.length_b   1.000
_cell.length_c   1.000
_cell.angle_alpha   90.00
_cell.angle_beta   90.00
_cell.angle_gamma   90.00
#
_symmetry.space_group_name_H-M   'P 1'
#
loop_
_entity.id
_entity.type
_entity.pdbx_description
1 polymer ?
#
loop_
_entity_poly.entity_id
_entity_poly.type
_entity_poly.pdbx_seq_one_letter_code
_entity_poly.pdbx_strand_id
1 'polypeptide(L)'
;MPFCLLWLRLSNTDLQTQYLTVQMAQLPEDTIATVLELQRRLLEIIHQATRLSFLIYERYGETAETSADLEQLGNAQQRADDFYSRFYTLLRRIYESQPSASAAMLDLLITAIAGAEVTVEALNGTIAEAKRDWNLP
;
A
#
# COMPACT_ATOMS: atom_id res chain seq x y z
N MET A 1 34.82 -51.10 26.04
CA MET A 1 34.56 -50.46 24.74
C MET A 1 33.07 -50.13 24.60
N PRO A 2 32.63 -48.90 24.91
CA PRO A 2 31.38 -48.38 24.35
C PRO A 2 31.60 -46.94 23.85
N PHE A 3 32.03 -46.78 22.61
CA PHE A 3 32.27 -45.47 21.99
C PHE A 3 31.22 -45.05 20.94
N CYS A 4 30.12 -45.81 20.78
CA CYS A 4 29.17 -45.59 19.68
C CYS A 4 27.90 -44.76 20.01
N LEU A 5 27.61 -44.42 21.28
CA LEU A 5 26.35 -43.76 21.63
C LEU A 5 26.46 -42.27 21.95
N LEU A 6 27.68 -41.72 22.02
CA LEU A 6 27.88 -40.27 22.27
C LEU A 6 27.85 -39.42 20.99
N TRP A 7 28.15 -40.02 19.83
CA TRP A 7 28.19 -39.30 18.54
C TRP A 7 26.81 -39.01 17.94
N LEU A 8 25.78 -39.82 18.24
CA LEU A 8 24.44 -39.61 17.68
C LEU A 8 23.61 -38.53 18.40
N ARG A 9 24.02 -38.12 19.61
CA ARG A 9 23.30 -37.11 20.40
C ARG A 9 23.80 -35.68 20.15
N LEU A 10 25.04 -35.55 19.65
CA LEU A 10 25.63 -34.25 19.31
C LEU A 10 25.32 -33.79 17.87
N SER A 11 24.99 -34.71 16.95
CA SER A 11 24.62 -34.34 15.57
C SER A 11 23.18 -33.82 15.43
N ASN A 12 22.27 -34.17 16.35
CA ASN A 12 20.87 -33.77 16.27
C ASN A 12 20.62 -32.36 16.84
N THR A 13 21.48 -31.88 17.73
CA THR A 13 21.38 -30.54 18.33
C THR A 13 21.95 -29.44 17.44
N ASP A 14 23.01 -29.73 16.67
CA ASP A 14 23.54 -28.81 15.66
C ASP A 14 22.58 -28.60 14.49
N LEU A 15 21.93 -29.67 14.01
CA LEU A 15 20.95 -29.57 12.92
C LEU A 15 19.72 -28.75 13.33
N GLN A 16 19.16 -28.97 14.53
CA GLN A 16 18.00 -28.18 14.97
C GLN A 16 18.33 -26.71 15.22
N THR A 17 19.56 -26.37 15.61
CA THR A 17 19.98 -24.97 15.77
C THR A 17 20.18 -24.28 14.41
N GLN A 18 20.59 -25.03 13.38
CA GLN A 18 20.78 -24.52 12.03
C GLN A 18 19.47 -24.30 11.26
N TYR A 19 18.37 -24.97 11.64
CA TYR A 19 17.03 -24.75 11.07
C TYR A 19 16.20 -23.66 11.78
N LEU A 20 16.64 -23.15 12.94
CA LEU A 20 15.82 -22.26 13.78
C LEU A 20 15.91 -20.75 13.47
N THR A 21 16.70 -20.32 12.48
CA THR A 21 16.66 -18.92 12.01
C THR A 21 16.92 -18.81 10.51
N VAL A 22 16.18 -19.56 9.68
CA VAL A 22 15.96 -19.06 8.31
C VAL A 22 14.91 -17.97 8.45
N GLN A 23 15.37 -16.73 8.67
CA GLN A 23 14.50 -15.57 8.73
C GLN A 23 13.90 -15.39 7.34
N MET A 24 12.69 -15.92 7.13
CA MET A 24 11.96 -15.79 5.87
C MET A 24 11.59 -14.33 5.67
N ALA A 25 11.36 -13.93 4.42
CA ALA A 25 10.96 -12.58 4.10
C ALA A 25 9.57 -12.35 4.70
N GLN A 26 9.53 -11.68 5.85
CA GLN A 26 8.34 -11.37 6.61
C GLN A 26 8.42 -9.92 7.05
N LEU A 27 7.45 -9.12 6.60
CA LEU A 27 7.28 -7.76 7.09
C LEU A 27 6.73 -7.77 8.52
N PRO A 28 7.05 -6.76 9.34
CA PRO A 28 6.36 -6.55 10.62
C PRO A 28 4.86 -6.41 10.43
N GLU A 29 4.07 -6.94 11.36
CA GLU A 29 2.60 -6.90 11.30
C GLU A 29 2.07 -5.47 11.21
N ASP A 30 2.64 -4.55 11.98
CA ASP A 30 2.31 -3.12 11.96
C ASP A 30 2.54 -2.50 10.57
N THR A 31 3.58 -2.91 9.85
CA THR A 31 3.86 -2.43 8.48
C THR A 31 2.79 -2.90 7.52
N ILE A 32 2.38 -4.18 7.61
CA ILE A 32 1.31 -4.72 6.76
C ILE A 32 0.00 -4.00 7.05
N ALA A 33 -0.36 -3.84 8.33
CA ALA A 33 -1.57 -3.14 8.75
C ALA A 33 -1.61 -1.70 8.22
N THR A 34 -0.49 -0.99 8.31
CA THR A 34 -0.35 0.38 7.78
C THR A 34 -0.58 0.43 6.27
N VAL A 35 0.05 -0.47 5.50
CA VAL A 35 -0.10 -0.49 4.04
C VAL A 35 -1.53 -0.84 3.63
N LEU A 36 -2.15 -1.83 4.28
CA LEU A 36 -3.53 -2.23 3.98
C LEU A 36 -4.53 -1.11 4.30
N GLU A 37 -4.32 -0.38 5.41
CA GLU A 37 -5.14 0.78 5.74
C GLU A 37 -4.96 1.90 4.72
N LEU A 38 -3.73 2.19 4.29
CA LEU A 38 -3.50 3.15 3.20
C LEU A 38 -4.17 2.72 1.89
N GLN A 39 -4.10 1.44 1.53
CA GLN A 39 -4.81 0.91 0.35
C GLN A 39 -6.32 1.11 0.46
N ARG A 40 -6.92 0.85 1.63
CA ARG A 40 -8.35 1.10 1.88
C ARG A 40 -8.69 2.58 1.69
N ARG A 41 -7.88 3.49 2.24
CA ARG A 41 -8.07 4.95 2.12
C ARG A 41 -7.94 5.44 0.68
N LEU A 42 -7.01 4.88 -0.10
CA LEU A 42 -6.84 5.20 -1.52
C LEU A 42 -8.04 4.75 -2.35
N LEU A 43 -8.60 3.56 -2.07
CA LEU A 43 -9.83 3.10 -2.72
C LEU A 43 -11.03 4.01 -2.40
N GLU A 44 -11.12 4.51 -1.17
CA GLU A 44 -12.15 5.48 -0.79
C GLU A 44 -12.02 6.79 -1.59
N ILE A 45 -10.79 7.30 -1.76
CA ILE A 45 -10.52 8.48 -2.60
C ILE A 45 -10.94 8.23 -4.05
N ILE A 46 -10.57 7.08 -4.63
CA ILE A 46 -10.96 6.70 -5.99
C ILE A 46 -12.49 6.71 -6.12
N HIS A 47 -13.18 6.08 -5.17
CA HIS A 47 -14.64 6.04 -5.14
C HIS A 47 -15.24 7.45 -5.06
N GLN A 48 -14.78 8.26 -4.12
CA GLN A 48 -15.32 9.61 -3.91
C GLN A 48 -15.06 10.53 -5.09
N ALA A 49 -13.86 10.54 -5.67
CA ALA A 49 -13.54 11.34 -6.85
C ALA A 49 -14.44 10.95 -8.03
N THR A 50 -14.54 9.66 -8.33
CA THR A 50 -15.37 9.15 -9.44
C THR A 50 -16.84 9.49 -9.23
N ARG A 51 -17.36 9.30 -8.01
CA ARG A 51 -18.74 9.62 -7.66
C ARG A 51 -19.02 11.11 -7.77
N LEU A 52 -18.11 11.97 -7.29
CA LEU A 52 -18.29 13.41 -7.34
C LEU A 52 -18.26 13.92 -8.78
N SER A 53 -17.33 13.42 -9.59
CA SER A 53 -17.27 13.74 -11.03
C SER A 53 -18.58 13.39 -11.73
N PHE A 54 -19.14 12.22 -11.44
CA PHE A 54 -20.44 11.82 -11.98
C PHE A 54 -21.57 12.78 -11.56
N LEU A 55 -21.63 13.15 -10.27
CA LEU A 55 -22.66 14.05 -9.75
C LEU A 55 -22.55 15.47 -10.33
N ILE A 56 -21.33 15.98 -10.49
CA ILE A 56 -21.09 17.29 -11.10
C ILE A 56 -21.61 17.27 -12.55
N TYR A 57 -21.21 16.26 -13.33
CA TYR A 57 -21.64 16.13 -14.71
C TYR A 57 -23.16 15.95 -14.85
N GLU A 58 -23.79 15.12 -14.00
CA GLU A 58 -25.23 14.87 -14.04
C GLU A 58 -26.04 16.15 -13.75
N ARG A 59 -25.62 16.94 -12.76
CA ARG A 59 -26.40 18.10 -12.28
C ARG A 59 -26.13 19.38 -13.04
N TYR A 60 -24.88 19.61 -13.44
CA TYR A 60 -24.42 20.88 -13.98
C TYR A 60 -24.03 20.79 -15.47
N GLY A 61 -23.86 19.57 -16.00
CA GLY A 61 -23.43 19.34 -17.37
C GLY A 61 -21.96 19.69 -17.60
N GLU A 62 -21.58 19.82 -18.87
CA GLU A 62 -20.23 20.21 -19.27
C GLU A 62 -20.17 21.72 -19.52
N THR A 63 -19.53 22.43 -18.61
CA THR A 63 -19.24 23.86 -18.65
C THR A 63 -17.75 24.10 -18.39
N ALA A 64 -17.24 25.28 -18.72
CA ALA A 64 -15.84 25.62 -18.46
C ALA A 64 -15.44 25.50 -16.98
N GLU A 65 -16.36 25.84 -16.06
CA GLU A 65 -16.13 25.73 -14.61
C GLU A 65 -16.09 24.26 -14.19
N THR A 66 -17.08 23.45 -14.59
CA THR A 66 -17.09 22.02 -14.27
C THR A 66 -15.91 21.26 -14.87
N SER A 67 -15.42 21.65 -16.06
CA SER A 67 -14.29 20.98 -16.71
C SER A 67 -13.01 21.06 -15.87
N ALA A 68 -12.76 22.19 -15.22
CA ALA A 68 -11.58 22.37 -14.36
C ALA A 68 -11.64 21.42 -13.14
N ASP A 69 -12.78 21.34 -12.47
CA ASP A 69 -12.93 20.47 -11.29
C ASP A 69 -12.96 18.99 -11.67
N LEU A 70 -13.57 18.63 -12.80
CA LEU A 70 -13.54 17.26 -13.32
C LEU A 70 -12.11 16.81 -13.64
N GLU A 71 -11.27 17.70 -14.18
CA GLU A 71 -9.85 17.41 -14.40
C GLU A 71 -9.11 17.20 -13.07
N GLN A 72 -9.35 18.05 -12.08
CA GLN A 72 -8.74 17.90 -10.75
C GLN A 72 -9.14 16.58 -10.08
N LEU A 73 -10.43 16.22 -10.13
CA LEU A 73 -10.93 14.97 -9.58
C LEU A 73 -10.39 13.74 -10.35
N GLY A 74 -10.25 13.84 -11.67
CA GLY A 74 -9.59 12.81 -12.48
C GLY A 74 -8.12 12.62 -12.10
N ASN A 75 -7.38 13.72 -11.91
CA ASN A 75 -6.00 13.68 -11.44
C ASN A 75 -5.89 13.09 -10.03
N ALA A 76 -6.83 13.41 -9.13
CA ALA A 76 -6.89 12.84 -7.79
C ALA A 76 -7.13 11.32 -7.84
N GLN A 77 -8.09 10.87 -8.66
CA GLN A 77 -8.38 9.46 -8.89
C GLN A 77 -7.13 8.72 -9.41
N GLN A 78 -6.48 9.23 -10.46
CA GLN A 78 -5.30 8.60 -11.05
C GLN A 78 -4.16 8.48 -10.05
N ARG A 79 -3.88 9.55 -9.30
CA ARG A 79 -2.81 9.55 -8.31
C ARG A 79 -3.08 8.57 -7.16
N ALA A 80 -4.34 8.42 -6.75
CA ALA A 80 -4.71 7.42 -5.76
C ALA A 80 -4.51 5.99 -6.29
N ASP A 81 -4.90 5.73 -7.54
CA ASP A 81 -4.70 4.43 -8.20
C ASP A 81 -3.21 4.07 -8.33
N ASP A 82 -2.35 5.03 -8.70
CA ASP A 82 -0.91 4.83 -8.83
C ASP A 82 -0.30 4.32 -7.50
N PHE A 83 -0.66 4.94 -6.37
CA PHE A 83 -0.20 4.49 -5.05
C PHE A 83 -0.79 3.13 -4.66
N TYR A 84 -2.07 2.90 -4.92
CA TYR A 84 -2.72 1.63 -4.62
C TYR A 84 -2.05 0.46 -5.37
N SER A 85 -1.85 0.63 -6.67
CA SER A 85 -1.19 -0.32 -7.56
C SER A 85 0.28 -0.56 -7.16
N ARG A 86 0.98 0.51 -6.76
CA ARG A 86 2.36 0.40 -6.24
C ARG A 86 2.42 -0.44 -4.97
N PHE A 87 1.53 -0.22 -3.99
CA PHE A 87 1.49 -1.03 -2.77
C PHE A 87 1.20 -2.49 -3.05
N TYR A 88 0.20 -2.77 -3.90
CA TYR A 88 -0.14 -4.13 -4.31
C TYR A 88 1.07 -4.85 -4.91
N THR A 89 1.79 -4.18 -5.82
CA THR A 89 2.97 -4.73 -6.48
C THR A 89 4.13 -4.96 -5.51
N LEU A 90 4.42 -3.99 -4.64
CA LEU A 90 5.54 -4.07 -3.70
C LEU A 90 5.32 -5.16 -2.65
N LEU A 91 4.14 -5.20 -2.02
CA LEU A 91 3.82 -6.24 -1.04
C LEU A 91 3.99 -7.63 -1.66
N ARG A 92 3.39 -7.86 -2.82
CA ARG A 92 3.49 -9.15 -3.50
C ARG A 92 4.94 -9.54 -3.79
N ARG A 93 5.73 -8.63 -4.36
CA ARG A 93 7.15 -8.91 -4.66
C ARG A 93 7.97 -9.19 -3.41
N ILE A 94 7.72 -8.49 -2.30
CA ILE A 94 8.43 -8.72 -1.03
C ILE A 94 8.19 -10.15 -0.54
N TYR A 95 6.94 -10.62 -0.56
CA TYR A 95 6.62 -11.98 -0.12
C TYR A 95 7.08 -13.07 -1.10
N GLU A 96 7.17 -12.77 -2.39
CA GLU A 96 7.75 -13.68 -3.39
C GLU A 96 9.30 -13.75 -3.30
N SER A 97 9.94 -12.76 -2.67
CA SER A 97 11.41 -12.65 -2.57
C SER A 97 11.97 -13.45 -1.40
N GLN A 98 11.79 -14.77 -1.45
CA GLN A 98 12.31 -15.66 -0.42
C GLN A 98 13.80 -16.02 -0.68
N PRO A 99 14.61 -16.24 0.37
CA PRO A 99 14.25 -16.20 1.79
C PRO A 99 14.27 -14.78 2.38
N SER A 100 14.71 -13.75 1.64
CA SER A 100 14.81 -12.37 2.17
C SER A 100 14.49 -11.34 1.10
N ALA A 101 13.67 -10.34 1.45
CA ALA A 101 13.49 -9.16 0.59
C ALA A 101 14.75 -8.29 0.62
N SER A 102 15.12 -7.72 -0.54
CA SER A 102 16.28 -6.83 -0.62
C SER A 102 16.02 -5.52 0.13
N ALA A 103 17.08 -4.90 0.68
CA ALA A 103 16.98 -3.59 1.36
C ALA A 103 16.32 -2.54 0.46
N ALA A 104 16.68 -2.50 -0.83
CA ALA A 104 16.08 -1.60 -1.81
C ALA A 104 14.55 -1.78 -1.93
N MET A 105 14.03 -3.00 -1.83
CA MET A 105 12.58 -3.24 -1.86
C MET A 105 11.88 -2.73 -0.60
N LEU A 106 12.52 -2.90 0.56
CA LEU A 106 12.01 -2.37 1.83
C LEU A 106 12.03 -0.84 1.85
N ASP A 107 13.11 -0.23 1.34
CA ASP A 107 13.22 1.23 1.20
C ASP A 107 12.16 1.80 0.25
N LEU A 108 11.88 1.09 -0.85
CA LEU A 108 10.81 1.45 -1.78
C LEU A 108 9.42 1.40 -1.12
N LEU A 109 9.19 0.45 -0.21
CA LEU A 109 7.94 0.35 0.55
C LEU A 109 7.82 1.48 1.57
N ILE A 110 8.86 1.74 2.36
CA ILE A 110 8.89 2.82 3.35
C ILE A 110 8.66 4.18 2.67
N THR A 111 9.33 4.42 1.55
CA THR A 111 9.14 5.66 0.77
C THR A 111 7.73 5.76 0.21
N ALA A 112 7.15 4.64 -0.23
CA ALA A 112 5.77 4.61 -0.71
C ALA A 112 4.76 4.91 0.40
N ILE A 113 4.97 4.39 1.62
CA ILE A 113 4.16 4.68 2.81
C ILE A 113 4.15 6.17 3.09
N ALA A 114 5.32 6.79 3.28
CA ALA A 114 5.43 8.22 3.57
C ALA A 114 4.82 9.09 2.46
N GLY A 115 5.03 8.72 1.20
CA GLY A 115 4.44 9.43 0.06
C GLY A 115 2.92 9.31 -0.01
N ALA A 116 2.37 8.13 0.31
CA ALA A 116 0.93 7.89 0.31
C ALA A 116 0.24 8.62 1.46
N GLU A 117 0.82 8.66 2.65
CA GLU A 117 0.26 9.40 3.79
C GLU A 117 0.04 10.87 3.46
N VAL A 118 1.08 11.54 2.91
CA VAL A 118 0.98 12.94 2.49
C VAL A 118 -0.02 13.11 1.34
N THR A 119 -0.01 12.18 0.38
CA THR A 119 -0.89 12.26 -0.78
C THR A 119 -2.35 12.09 -0.39
N VAL A 120 -2.68 11.15 0.49
CA VAL A 120 -4.06 10.90 0.93
C VAL A 120 -4.66 12.14 1.57
N GLU A 121 -3.92 12.86 2.42
CA GLU A 121 -4.42 14.11 3.01
C GLU A 121 -4.67 15.19 1.95
N ALA A 122 -3.74 15.37 1.01
CA ALA A 122 -3.89 16.34 -0.06
C ALA A 122 -5.11 16.03 -0.96
N LEU A 123 -5.29 14.77 -1.34
CA LEU A 123 -6.41 14.35 -2.19
C LEU A 123 -7.76 14.47 -1.49
N ASN A 124 -7.82 14.19 -0.18
CA ASN A 124 -9.02 14.46 0.61
C ASN A 124 -9.35 15.96 0.68
N GLY A 125 -8.33 16.83 0.64
CA GLY A 125 -8.49 18.27 0.50
C GLY A 125 -9.20 18.65 -0.81
N THR A 126 -8.66 18.19 -1.95
CA THR A 126 -9.23 18.40 -3.30
C THR A 126 -10.67 17.90 -3.37
N ILE A 127 -10.87 16.63 -2.98
CA ILE A 127 -12.02 16.10 -2.24
C ILE A 127 -13.10 17.10 -1.79
N ALA A 128 -12.85 17.61 -0.59
CA ALA A 128 -13.73 18.46 0.17
C ALA A 128 -13.93 19.84 -0.44
N GLU A 129 -12.94 20.35 -1.18
CA GLU A 129 -13.04 21.61 -1.91
C GLU A 129 -14.09 21.51 -3.02
N ALA A 130 -13.97 20.54 -3.93
CA ALA A 130 -14.94 20.33 -4.98
C ALA A 130 -16.36 20.07 -4.43
N LYS A 131 -16.49 19.32 -3.33
CA LYS A 131 -17.79 19.15 -2.65
C LYS A 131 -18.40 20.47 -2.19
N ARG A 132 -17.57 21.37 -1.63
CA ARG A 132 -18.02 22.68 -1.15
C ARG A 132 -18.43 23.57 -2.30
N ASP A 133 -17.64 23.62 -3.36
CA ASP A 133 -17.85 24.50 -4.50
C ASP A 133 -19.17 24.18 -5.22
N TRP A 134 -19.51 22.89 -5.32
CA TRP A 134 -20.72 22.42 -5.97
C TRP A 134 -21.89 22.10 -5.02
N ASN A 135 -21.72 22.35 -3.71
CA ASN A 135 -22.68 22.02 -2.65
C ASN A 135 -23.18 20.55 -2.72
N LEU A 136 -22.22 19.62 -2.84
CA LEU A 136 -22.43 18.18 -2.97
C LEU A 136 -21.97 17.41 -1.72
N PRO A 137 -22.60 16.24 -1.42
CA PRO A 137 -22.25 15.42 -0.26
C PRO A 137 -20.90 14.70 -0.40
#